data_AF-A0AAD7MAL5-F1
#
_entry.id   AF-A0AAD7MAL5-F1
#
_cell.length_a   1.000
_cell.length_b   1.000
_cell.length_c   1.000
_cell.angle_alpha   90.00
_cell.angle_beta   90.00
_cell.angle_gamma   90.00
#
_symmetry.space_group_name_H-M   'P 1'
#
loop_
_entity.id
_entity.type
_entity.pdbx_description
1 polymer ?
#
loop_
_entity_poly.entity_id
_entity_poly.type
_entity_poly.pdbx_seq_one_letter_code
_entity_poly.pdbx_strand_id
1 'polypeptide(L)' 'MAQPTLPARGDCNTPTFDSTKPRELPRYFSDLEFHFTRCTITDAAEKKSHATRFLSVRDQDAWEALA' A
#
# COMPACT_ATOMS: atom_id res chain seq x y z
N MET A 1 0.88 -5.13 -24.36
CA MET A 1 1.90 -4.98 -23.30
C MET A 1 1.17 -5.08 -21.97
N ALA A 2 1.55 -6.01 -21.09
CA ALA A 2 0.89 -6.14 -19.80
C ALA A 2 1.26 -4.94 -18.95
N GLN A 3 0.27 -4.10 -18.64
CA GLN A 3 0.40 -3.04 -17.65
C GLN A 3 0.81 -3.74 -16.34
N PRO A 4 1.85 -3.27 -15.62
CA PRO A 4 2.22 -3.88 -14.35
C PRO A 4 1.03 -3.73 -13.40
N THR A 5 0.29 -4.81 -13.22
CA THR A 5 -0.78 -4.91 -12.24
C THR A 5 -0.13 -4.95 -10.86
N LEU A 6 -0.62 -4.13 -9.95
CA LEU A 6 -0.22 -4.17 -8.54
C LEU A 6 -0.21 -5.61 -8.03
N PRO A 7 0.80 -6.00 -7.22
CA PRO A 7 0.87 -7.34 -6.67
C PRO A 7 -0.43 -7.67 -5.91
N ALA A 8 -0.94 -8.89 -6.07
CA ALA A 8 -2.11 -9.32 -5.34
C ALA A 8 -1.78 -9.39 -3.84
N ARG A 9 -2.77 -9.14 -2.97
CA ARG A 9 -2.61 -9.28 -1.51
C ARG A 9 -2.03 -10.68 -1.20
N GLY A 10 -0.77 -10.77 -0.77
CA GLY A 10 -0.12 -12.02 -0.38
C GLY A 10 1.00 -12.51 -1.30
N ASP A 11 1.29 -11.82 -2.40
CA ASP A 11 2.51 -12.03 -3.18
C ASP A 11 3.75 -11.60 -2.36
N CYS A 12 4.92 -12.22 -2.61
CA CYS A 12 6.17 -11.89 -1.91
C CYS A 12 6.61 -10.42 -2.06
N ASN A 13 6.02 -9.67 -2.99
CA ASN A 13 6.28 -8.26 -3.22
C ASN A 13 5.15 -7.34 -2.70
N THR A 14 4.22 -7.88 -1.93
CA THR A 14 3.13 -7.12 -1.31
C THR A 14 3.67 -6.36 -0.12
N PRO A 15 3.60 -5.02 -0.10
CA PRO A 15 3.97 -4.27 1.08
C PRO A 15 3.00 -4.62 2.20
N THR A 16 3.50 -5.21 3.29
CA THR A 16 2.71 -5.45 4.49
C THR A 16 3.06 -4.41 5.53
N PHE A 17 2.05 -3.73 6.06
CA PHE A 17 2.22 -2.88 7.23
C PHE A 17 1.79 -3.66 8.46
N ASP A 18 2.62 -3.63 9.49
CA ASP A 18 2.27 -4.16 10.80
C ASP A 18 2.24 -3.02 11.81
N SER A 19 1.04 -2.70 12.30
CA SER A 19 0.83 -1.64 13.29
C SER A 19 1.56 -1.86 14.61
N THR A 20 2.04 -3.07 14.89
CA THR A 20 2.87 -3.35 16.08
C THR A 20 4.32 -2.94 15.89
N LYS A 21 4.74 -2.65 14.64
CA LYS A 21 6.12 -2.31 14.27
C LYS A 21 6.17 -0.99 13.48
N PRO A 22 6.09 0.16 14.17
CA PRO A 22 6.16 1.47 13.53
C PRO A 22 7.48 1.73 12.79
N ARG A 23 8.54 0.95 13.07
CA ARG A 23 9.82 1.00 12.33
C ARG A 23 9.71 0.50 10.89
N GLU A 24 8.70 -0.31 10.57
CA GLU A 24 8.46 -0.80 9.20
C GLU A 24 7.62 0.18 8.38
N LEU A 25 7.03 1.21 9.00
CA LEU A 25 6.27 2.28 8.34
C LEU A 25 7.05 2.96 7.18
N PRO A 26 8.29 3.46 7.36
CA PRO A 26 9.03 4.06 6.24
C PRO A 26 9.36 3.05 5.13
N ARG A 27 9.54 1.78 5.47
CA ARG A 27 9.78 0.73 4.47
C ARG A 27 8.52 0.47 3.66
N TYR A 28 7.37 0.36 4.32
CA TYR A 28 6.07 0.23 3.70
C TYR A 28 5.76 1.39 2.72
N PHE A 29 6.03 2.64 3.11
CA PHE A 29 5.89 3.78 2.21
C PHE A 29 6.81 3.69 0.98
N SER A 30 8.06 3.26 1.17
CA SER A 30 9.02 3.10 0.08
C SER A 30 8.58 2.03 -0.92
N ASP A 31 8.07 0.89 -0.43
CA ASP A 31 7.49 -0.16 -1.28
C ASP A 31 6.23 0.33 -2.01
N LEU A 32 5.36 1.10 -1.36
CA LEU A 32 4.19 1.73 -2.00
C LEU A 32 4.60 2.70 -3.11
N GLU A 33 5.57 3.58 -2.88
CA GLU A 33 6.07 4.52 -3.89
C GLU A 33 6.68 3.81 -5.09
N PHE A 34 7.41 2.72 -4.87
CA PHE A 34 7.93 1.88 -5.93
C PHE A 34 6.80 1.29 -6.80
N HIS A 35 5.74 0.79 -6.16
CA HIS A 35 4.57 0.25 -6.86
C HIS A 35 3.78 1.32 -7.60
N PHE A 36 3.56 2.49 -6.99
CA PHE A 36 2.87 3.61 -7.62
C PHE A 36 3.65 4.13 -8.83
N THR A 37 4.98 4.23 -8.72
CA THR A 37 5.86 4.63 -9.82
C THR A 37 5.80 3.62 -10.96
N ARG A 38 5.82 2.31 -10.67
CA ARG A 38 5.71 1.26 -11.69
C ARG A 38 4.34 1.24 -12.36
N CYS A 39 3.27 1.48 -11.61
CA CYS A 39 1.90 1.48 -12.12
C CYS A 39 1.48 2.83 -12.71
N THR A 40 2.35 3.85 -12.65
CA THR A 40 2.04 5.23 -13.08
C THR A 40 0.85 5.84 -12.35
N ILE A 41 0.62 5.43 -11.10
CA ILE A 41 -0.50 5.90 -10.28
C ILE A 41 -0.11 7.26 -9.72
N THR A 42 -0.65 8.32 -10.32
CA THR A 42 -0.46 9.71 -9.90
C THR A 42 -1.58 10.20 -9.00
N ASP A 43 -2.76 9.56 -9.09
CA ASP A 43 -3.94 9.95 -8.33
C ASP A 43 -3.81 9.61 -6.84
N ALA A 44 -4.04 10.59 -5.97
CA ALA A 44 -3.90 10.43 -4.53
C ALA A 44 -5.00 9.53 -3.93
N ALA A 45 -6.20 9.54 -4.50
CA ALA A 45 -7.29 8.67 -4.05
C ALA A 45 -7.01 7.22 -4.42
N GLU A 46 -6.50 6.95 -5.63
CA GLU A 46 -6.06 5.62 -6.06
C GLU A 46 -4.89 5.14 -5.19
N LYS A 47 -3.90 6.00 -4.92
CA LYS A 47 -2.81 5.66 -3.99
C LYS A 47 -3.34 5.26 -2.61
N LYS A 48 -4.29 6.03 -2.06
CA LYS A 48 -4.90 5.73 -0.75
C LYS A 48 -5.70 4.42 -0.80
N SER A 49 -6.47 4.20 -1.86
CA SER A 49 -7.25 2.98 -2.07
C SER A 49 -6.36 1.75 -2.17
N HIS A 50 -5.22 1.86 -2.85
CA HIS A 50 -4.22 0.80 -2.92
C HIS A 50 -3.46 0.59 -1.61
N ALA A 51 -3.05 1.66 -0.92
CA ALA A 51 -2.41 1.55 0.39
C ALA A 51 -3.34 0.85 1.39
N THR A 52 -4.58 1.29 1.52
CA THR A 52 -5.60 0.62 2.34
C THR A 52 -5.89 -0.80 1.86
N ARG A 53 -5.82 -1.06 0.54
CA ARG A 53 -5.85 -2.42 -0.01
C ARG A 53 -4.64 -3.26 0.40
N PHE A 54 -3.57 -2.77 1.00
CA PHE A 54 -2.52 -3.64 1.56
C PHE A 54 -2.60 -3.79 3.09
N LEU A 55 -3.37 -2.92 3.73
CA LEU A 55 -3.62 -2.94 5.16
C LEU A 55 -4.59 -4.05 5.56
N SER A 56 -4.43 -4.55 6.79
CA SER A 56 -5.46 -5.39 7.43
C SER A 56 -6.71 -4.56 7.70
N VAL A 57 -7.87 -5.22 7.83
CA VAL A 57 -9.15 -4.56 8.10
C VAL A 57 -9.07 -3.60 9.30
N ARG A 58 -8.33 -3.98 10.35
CA ARG A 58 -8.10 -3.14 11.53
C ARG A 58 -7.33 -1.86 11.24
N ASP A 59 -6.34 -1.93 10.34
CA ASP A 59 -5.49 -0.80 10.00
C ASP A 59 -6.15 0.08 8.93
N GLN A 60 -6.97 -0.51 8.05
CA GLN A 60 -7.86 0.24 7.16
C GLN A 60 -8.82 1.12 7.97
N ASP A 61 -9.49 0.56 8.98
CA ASP A 61 -10.39 1.31 9.86
C ASP A 61 -9.67 2.47 10.56
N ALA A 62 -8.47 2.21 11.11
CA ALA A 62 -7.65 3.24 11.73
C ALA A 62 -7.22 4.34 10.76
N TRP A 63 -6.91 4.00 9.51
CA TRP A 63 -6.51 4.98 8.47
C TRP A 63 -7.70 5.77 7.91
N GLU A 64 -8.87 5.14 7.79
CA GLU A 64 -10.11 5.82 7.41
C GLU A 64 -10.57 6.79 8.51
N ALA A 65 -10.33 6.46 9.79
CA ALA A 65 -10.60 7.35 10.91
C ALA A 65 -9.64 8.55 11.01
N LEU A 66 -8.47 8.50 10.33
CA LEU A 66 -7.46 9.57 10.33
C LEU A 66 -7.57 10.52 9.13
N ALA A 67 -8.35 10.17 8.11
CA ALA A 67 -8.48 10.93 6.86
C ALA A 67 -9.68 11.88 6.86
#